data_AF-A0A3A4XPM6-F1
#
_entry.id   AF-A0A3A4XPM6-F1
#
_cell.length_a   1.000
_cell.length_b   1.000
_cell.length_c   1.000
_cell.angle_alpha   90.00
_cell.angle_beta   90.00
_cell.angle_gamma   90.00
#
_symmetry.space_group_name_H-M   'P 1'
#
loop_
_entity.id
_entity.type
_entity.pdbx_description
1 polymer ?
#
loop_
_entity_poly.entity_id
_entity_poly.type
_entity_poly.pdbx_seq_one_letter_code
_entity_poly.pdbx_strand_id
1 'polypeptide(L)'
;MRWIEFIHVRAFSEEFRARALKEAKALSMKDAPEMLESIGLWDRSDLPTDLSILLRWTEKPVPGASSSIGLQLAENFSRFGWVNHSVWADMVMIQKEGGK
;
A
#
# COMPACT_ATOMS: atom_id res chain seq x y z
N MET A 1 7.36 3.76 -16.54
CA MET A 1 7.67 4.08 -15.13
C MET A 1 6.47 3.60 -14.36
N ARG A 2 6.62 2.55 -13.57
CA ARG A 2 5.57 2.14 -12.65
C ARG A 2 5.70 3.01 -11.42
N TRP A 3 4.58 3.26 -10.77
CA TRP A 3 4.57 3.87 -9.46
C TRP A 3 3.65 3.09 -8.55
N ILE A 4 3.91 3.26 -7.26
CA ILE A 4 3.21 2.60 -6.20
C ILE A 4 2.81 3.63 -5.15
N GLU A 5 1.71 3.35 -4.47
CA GLU A 5 1.40 3.98 -3.19
C GLU A 5 1.62 2.98 -2.09
N PHE A 6 2.32 3.41 -1.05
CA PHE A 6 2.59 2.62 0.13
C PHE A 6 1.88 3.26 1.31
N ILE A 7 0.89 2.53 1.84
CA ILE A 7 0.11 2.94 3.01
C ILE A 7 0.53 2.01 4.14
N HIS A 8 1.42 2.51 4.97
CA HIS A 8 1.92 1.79 6.12
C HIS A 8 1.08 2.12 7.35
N VAL A 9 0.60 1.09 8.04
CA VAL A 9 -0.20 1.22 9.27
C VAL A 9 0.58 0.60 10.40
N ARG A 10 0.97 1.42 11.38
CA ARG A 10 1.44 0.97 12.68
C ARG A 10 0.25 0.95 13.63
N ALA A 11 -0.34 -0.23 13.82
CA ALA A 11 -1.53 -0.37 14.64
C ALA A 11 -1.23 -0.11 16.13
N PHE A 12 -2.25 0.31 16.88
CA PHE A 12 -2.11 0.53 18.33
C PHE A 12 -1.85 -0.77 19.11
N SER A 13 -2.27 -1.92 18.57
CA SER A 13 -2.04 -3.25 19.13
C SER A 13 -2.21 -4.33 18.05
N GLU A 14 -1.87 -5.58 18.36
CA GLU A 14 -2.10 -6.73 17.47
C GLU A 14 -3.60 -6.95 17.17
N GLU A 15 -4.48 -6.62 18.12
CA GLU A 15 -5.93 -6.70 17.90
C GLU A 15 -6.39 -5.66 16.86
N PHE A 16 -5.91 -4.42 16.98
CA PHE A 16 -6.18 -3.38 16.00
C PHE A 16 -5.60 -3.73 14.63
N ARG A 17 -4.41 -4.35 14.58
CA ARG A 17 -3.84 -4.88 13.34
C ARG A 17 -4.71 -5.98 12.75
N ALA A 18 -5.19 -6.93 13.54
CA ALA A 18 -6.05 -8.01 13.05
C ALA A 18 -7.35 -7.48 12.44
N ARG A 19 -7.94 -6.44 13.05
CA ARG A 19 -9.11 -5.72 12.52
C ARG A 19 -8.78 -5.00 11.21
N ALA A 20 -7.67 -4.27 11.17
CA ALA A 20 -7.20 -3.60 9.96
C ALA A 20 -6.94 -4.59 8.82
N LEU A 21 -6.28 -5.73 9.09
CA LEU A 21 -6.03 -6.78 8.11
C LEU A 21 -7.33 -7.40 7.59
N LYS A 22 -8.32 -7.62 8.46
CA LYS A 22 -9.64 -8.13 8.05
C LYS A 22 -10.30 -7.18 7.05
N GLU A 23 -10.27 -5.88 7.32
CA GLU A 23 -10.83 -4.88 6.40
C GLU A 23 -10.00 -4.75 5.11
N ALA A 24 -8.68 -4.79 5.21
CA ALA A 24 -7.80 -4.75 4.04
C ALA A 24 -8.05 -5.95 3.10
N LYS A 25 -8.33 -7.14 3.65
CA LYS A 25 -8.70 -8.34 2.89
C LYS A 25 -10.09 -8.24 2.23
N ALA A 26 -10.95 -7.35 2.72
CA ALA A 26 -12.27 -7.10 2.16
C ALA A 26 -12.25 -6.03 1.05
N LEU A 27 -11.09 -5.40 0.79
CA LEU A 27 -10.94 -4.48 -0.33
C LEU A 27 -11.26 -5.20 -1.64
N SER A 28 -12.07 -4.54 -2.46
CA SER A 28 -12.52 -5.06 -3.75
C SER A 28 -11.96 -4.21 -4.88
N MET A 29 -11.55 -4.89 -5.96
CA MET A 29 -11.13 -4.25 -7.20
C MET A 29 -12.30 -4.00 -8.18
N LYS A 30 -13.54 -4.36 -7.79
CA LYS A 30 -14.70 -4.29 -8.70
C LYS A 30 -14.95 -2.89 -9.26
N ASP A 31 -14.75 -1.87 -8.43
CA ASP A 31 -14.98 -0.46 -8.77
C ASP A 31 -13.65 0.32 -8.82
N ALA A 32 -12.52 -0.39 -8.95
CA ALA A 32 -11.21 0.24 -9.05
C ALA A 32 -11.02 0.92 -10.41
N PRO A 33 -10.31 2.05 -10.47
CA PRO A 33 -9.87 2.66 -11.72
C PRO A 33 -9.09 1.66 -12.57
N GLU A 34 -9.28 1.71 -13.89
CA GLU A 34 -8.61 0.82 -14.85
C GLU A 34 -7.07 0.89 -14.74
N MET A 35 -6.54 2.05 -14.34
CA MET A 35 -5.12 2.28 -14.13
C MET A 35 -4.55 1.65 -12.83
N LEU A 36 -5.41 1.19 -11.90
CA LEU A 36 -4.97 0.47 -10.70
C LEU A 36 -4.75 -1.01 -11.07
N GLU A 37 -3.49 -1.41 -11.17
CA GLU A 37 -3.08 -2.75 -11.60
C GLU A 37 -3.36 -3.79 -10.51
N SER A 38 -3.01 -3.48 -9.26
CA SER A 38 -3.16 -4.42 -8.16
C SER A 38 -3.09 -3.75 -6.79
N ILE A 39 -3.64 -4.47 -5.80
CA ILE A 39 -3.51 -4.16 -4.38
C ILE A 39 -2.76 -5.32 -3.72
N GLY A 40 -1.64 -5.02 -3.08
CA GLY A 40 -0.86 -5.97 -2.29
C GLY A 40 -1.02 -5.71 -0.80
N LEU A 41 -1.21 -6.77 -0.01
CA LEU A 41 -1.17 -6.71 1.45
C LEU A 41 0.15 -7.29 1.94
N TRP A 42 0.88 -6.51 2.73
CA TRP A 42 2.21 -6.86 3.20
C TRP A 42 2.21 -6.89 4.71
N ASP A 43 2.72 -7.98 5.24
CA ASP A 43 2.93 -8.13 6.67
C ASP A 43 4.37 -7.80 7.03
N ARG A 44 4.56 -7.14 8.17
CA ARG A 44 5.89 -6.79 8.64
C ARG A 44 6.34 -7.85 9.65
N SER A 45 7.24 -8.73 9.23
CA SER A 45 7.63 -9.92 10.01
C SER A 45 8.36 -9.62 11.33
N ASP A 46 9.00 -8.45 11.44
CA ASP A 46 9.73 -8.02 12.64
C ASP A 46 8.88 -7.17 13.59
N LEU A 47 7.75 -6.61 13.13
CA LEU A 47 6.83 -5.80 13.95
C LEU A 47 5.40 -6.32 13.83
N PRO A 48 4.93 -7.13 14.78
CA PRO A 48 3.63 -7.82 14.70
C PRO A 48 2.42 -6.87 14.79
N THR A 49 2.62 -5.57 15.01
CA THR A 49 1.59 -4.52 14.98
C THR A 49 1.47 -3.82 13.63
N ASP A 50 2.41 -4.05 12.72
CA ASP A 50 2.53 -3.28 11.50
C ASP A 50 1.96 -4.08 10.32
N LEU A 51 1.31 -3.39 9.40
CA LEU A 51 0.92 -3.93 8.10
C LEU A 51 1.04 -2.84 7.04
N SER A 52 1.09 -3.21 5.77
CA SER A 52 1.10 -2.23 4.68
C SER A 52 0.18 -2.63 3.54
N ILE A 53 -0.44 -1.64 2.93
CA ILE A 53 -1.25 -1.76 1.73
C ILE A 53 -0.47 -1.10 0.60
N LEU A 54 -0.21 -1.86 -0.46
CA LEU A 54 0.55 -1.43 -1.63
C LEU A 54 -0.42 -1.32 -2.81
N LEU A 55 -0.58 -0.12 -3.37
CA LEU A 55 -1.29 0.08 -4.63
C LEU A 55 -0.27 0.12 -5.76
N ARG A 56 -0.47 -0.65 -6.83
CA ARG A 56 0.37 -0.59 -8.04
C ARG A 56 -0.42 -0.02 -9.20
N TRP A 57 0.21 0.87 -9.96
CA TRP A 57 -0.43 1.62 -11.03
C TRP A 57 0.29 1.44 -12.36
N THR A 58 -0.47 1.44 -13.46
CA THR A 58 0.07 1.24 -14.83
C THR A 58 0.59 2.51 -15.49
N GLU A 59 0.03 3.67 -15.17
CA GLU A 59 0.39 4.97 -15.78
C GLU A 59 1.36 5.79 -14.92
N LYS A 60 2.00 6.82 -15.47
CA LYS A 60 2.90 7.70 -14.68
C LYS A 60 2.10 8.49 -13.63
N PRO A 61 2.62 8.66 -12.40
CA PRO A 61 1.98 9.52 -11.43
C PRO A 61 2.03 10.97 -11.92
N VAL A 62 1.03 11.76 -11.55
CA VAL A 62 1.21 13.22 -11.49
C VAL A 62 2.17 13.47 -10.32
N PRO A 63 3.36 14.08 -10.54
CA PRO A 63 4.33 14.28 -9.48
C PRO A 63 3.71 14.99 -8.27
N GLY A 64 3.88 14.43 -7.08
CA GLY A 64 3.41 15.01 -5.83
C GLY A 64 1.93 14.77 -5.48
N ALA A 65 1.19 14.00 -6.28
CA ALA A 65 -0.21 13.69 -6.00
C ALA A 65 -0.39 12.23 -5.56
N SER A 66 -0.96 12.04 -4.37
CA SER A 66 -1.57 10.77 -3.96
C SER A 66 -2.86 10.51 -4.73
N SER A 67 -3.21 9.25 -4.98
CA SER A 67 -4.51 8.95 -5.60
C SER A 67 -5.65 9.18 -4.60
N SER A 68 -6.87 9.39 -5.11
CA SER A 68 -8.06 9.49 -4.28
C SER A 68 -8.30 8.22 -3.46
N ILE A 69 -7.97 7.04 -4.00
CA ILE A 69 -8.08 5.76 -3.31
C ILE A 69 -7.02 5.66 -2.22
N GLY A 70 -5.78 6.03 -2.52
CA GLY A 70 -4.68 6.03 -1.56
C GLY A 70 -4.98 6.92 -0.35
N LEU A 71 -5.49 8.13 -0.60
CA LEU A 71 -5.91 9.06 0.44
C LEU A 71 -7.07 8.51 1.28
N GLN A 72 -8.10 7.95 0.64
CA GLN A 72 -9.23 7.35 1.36
C GLN A 72 -8.81 6.17 2.22
N LEU A 73 -7.92 5.31 1.72
CA LEU A 73 -7.38 4.22 2.50
C LEU A 73 -6.55 4.72 3.68
N ALA A 74 -5.67 5.71 3.45
CA ALA A 74 -4.87 6.28 4.53
C ALA A 74 -5.74 6.88 5.64
N GLU A 75 -6.76 7.65 5.27
CA GLU A 75 -7.74 8.23 6.20
C GLU A 75 -8.51 7.12 6.94
N ASN A 76 -9.09 6.16 6.20
CA ASN A 76 -9.89 5.09 6.78
C ASN A 76 -9.10 4.22 7.76
N PHE A 77 -7.83 3.95 7.47
CA PHE A 77 -6.97 3.11 8.30
C PHE A 77 -6.36 3.84 9.51
N SER A 78 -6.43 5.18 9.56
CA SER A 78 -5.98 5.98 10.71
C SER A 78 -6.69 5.61 12.01
N ARG A 79 -7.91 5.06 11.93
CA ARG A 79 -8.63 4.54 13.10
C ARG A 79 -7.96 3.35 13.78
N PHE A 80 -7.05 2.66 13.09
CA PHE A 80 -6.34 1.50 13.62
C PHE A 80 -4.98 1.84 14.23
N GLY A 81 -4.44 3.01 13.92
CA GLY A 81 -3.08 3.36 14.31
C GLY A 81 -2.52 4.56 13.57
N TRP A 82 -1.21 4.70 13.65
CA TRP A 82 -0.47 5.72 12.91
C TRP A 82 -0.30 5.29 11.47
N VAL A 83 -0.69 6.18 10.54
CA VAL A 83 -0.61 5.91 9.11
C VAL A 83 0.47 6.78 8.47
N ASN A 84 1.32 6.17 7.67
CA ASN A 84 2.19 6.87 6.74
C ASN A 84 1.78 6.50 5.31
N HIS A 85 1.49 7.51 4.50
CA HIS A 85 1.18 7.35 3.09
C HIS A 85 2.26 7.99 2.25
N SER A 86 2.84 7.23 1.32
CA SER A 86 3.91 7.68 0.45
C SER A 86 3.71 7.20 -0.98
N VAL A 87 4.23 7.98 -1.92
CA VAL A 87 4.17 7.75 -3.36
C VAL A 87 5.58 7.49 -3.86
N TRP A 88 5.79 6.37 -4.58
CA TRP A 88 7.11 5.97 -5.06
C TRP A 88 7.04 5.67 -6.56
N ALA A 89 8.05 6.09 -7.31
CA ALA A 89 8.20 5.74 -8.72
C ALA A 89 9.52 4.98 -8.92
N ASP A 90 9.51 4.03 -9.84
CA ASP A 90 10.73 3.32 -10.26
C ASP A 90 11.75 4.37 -10.78
N MET A 91 12.92 4.47 -10.13
CA MET A 91 14.04 5.30 -10.63
C MET A 91 14.96 4.47 -11.54
N VAL A 92 15.46 3.35 -11.03
CA VAL A 92 16.30 2.39 -11.75
C VAL A 92 15.95 0.99 -11.25
N MET A 93 15.73 0.05 -12.17
CA MET A 93 15.54 -1.36 -11.82
C MET A 93 16.90 -2.07 -11.83
N ILE A 94 17.39 -2.45 -10.66
CA ILE A 94 18.61 -3.27 -10.55
C ILE A 94 18.19 -4.73 -10.70
N GLN A 95 18.68 -5.38 -11.76
CA GLN A 95 18.42 -6.79 -12.01
C GLN A 95 19.52 -7.64 -11.36
N LYS A 96 19.16 -8.82 -10.89
CA LYS A 96 20.15 -9.79 -10.42
C LYS A 96 21.05 -10.17 -11.60
N GLU A 97 22.35 -9.97 -11.48
CA GLU A 97 23.31 -10.49 -12.45
C GLU A 97 23.20 -12.02 -12.48
N GLY A 98 23.12 -12.60 -13.68
CA GLY A 98 22.86 -14.01 -13.89
C GLY A 98 23.79 -14.90 -13.07
N GLY A 99 23.24 -15.57 -12.05
CA GLY A 99 23.92 -16.67 -11.41
C GLY A 99 23.90 -17.86 -12.37
N LYS A 100 25.09 -18.32 -12.76
CA LYS A 100 25.27 -19.61 -13.46
C LYS A 100 24.54 -20.74 -12.76
#